data_AF-A0A7K0BU93-F1
#
_entry.id   AF-A0A7K0BU93-F1
#
_cell.length_a   1.000
_cell.length_b   1.000
_cell.length_c   1.000
_cell.angle_alpha   90.00
_cell.angle_beta   90.00
_cell.angle_gamma   90.00
#
_symmetry.space_group_name_H-M   'P 1'
#
loop_
_entity.id
_entity.type
_entity.pdbx_description
1 polymer ?
#
loop_
_entity_poly.entity_id
_entity_poly.type
_entity_poly.pdbx_seq_one_letter_code
_entity_poly.pdbx_strand_id
1 'polypeptide(L)'
;MQDLKEHLERIADTPRADRPPVDVAAGAARGRRALRRRRALGGAGLAAVMAASGAVVAVQSRDTAPPPVTLAGSASNPLMQRASFGWLPPGYRVTSREEQHAYHGFGQFVAVADGPVRFEYGAITLTADFTGREPELATSPDGVLERRHRTSPVNGHRAYWAIPPGRYDPESRPVELRWEYAPRNWAVLQVSDKTVADAATVRRIAESATLTGPRPTKLPVRISGLPTELRTAPVRQVKLTDRAPVAFSMGFSGPDAAINLWTARSPSQYLSMVETGQPIVPNTRIGGRPAYVRHAVPDPMAERHPELGPGRFGGTREVLWVFGVDGFDVQLSVATKDLGVLRPCGGLLGLYRRIKVLGPDPAKWTTAPFG
;
A
#
# COMPACT_ATOMS: atom_id res chain seq x y z
N MET A 1 18.74 30.68 -9.38
CA MET A 1 17.28 30.88 -9.61
C MET A 1 16.95 31.29 -11.05
N GLN A 2 17.86 31.96 -11.78
CA GLN A 2 17.67 32.37 -13.18
C GLN A 2 17.64 31.19 -14.17
N ASP A 3 18.38 30.12 -13.87
CA ASP A 3 18.51 28.90 -14.68
C ASP A 3 17.20 28.09 -14.82
N LEU A 4 16.34 28.11 -13.80
CA LEU A 4 15.06 27.38 -13.84
C LEU A 4 14.04 28.06 -14.77
N LYS A 5 14.03 29.40 -14.80
CA LYS A 5 13.12 30.16 -15.65
C LYS A 5 13.47 29.96 -17.13
N GLU A 6 14.75 30.07 -17.48
CA GLU A 6 15.22 29.84 -18.84
C GLU A 6 15.01 28.40 -19.31
N HIS A 7 15.11 27.42 -18.40
CA HIS A 7 14.80 26.03 -18.71
C HIS A 7 13.30 25.81 -19.00
N LEU A 8 12.41 26.45 -18.24
CA LEU A 8 10.97 26.35 -18.45
C LEU A 8 10.50 27.08 -19.71
N GLU A 9 11.06 28.25 -20.01
CA GLU A 9 10.80 28.98 -21.26
C GLU A 9 11.26 28.16 -22.48
N ARG A 10 12.42 27.51 -22.39
CA ARG A 10 12.92 26.61 -23.46
C ARG A 10 12.01 25.40 -23.70
N ILE A 11 11.43 24.82 -22.65
CA ILE A 11 10.45 23.73 -22.78
C ILE A 11 9.14 24.22 -23.40
N ALA A 12 8.71 25.44 -23.06
CA ALA A 12 7.51 26.05 -23.63
C ALA A 12 7.68 26.39 -25.13
N ASP A 13 8.88 26.82 -25.52
CA ASP A 13 9.20 27.25 -26.89
C ASP A 13 9.65 26.12 -27.82
N THR A 14 9.86 24.90 -27.31
CA THR A 14 10.21 23.76 -28.16
C THR A 14 8.99 23.37 -29.03
N PRO A 15 9.08 23.45 -30.37
CA PRO A 15 7.96 23.08 -31.23
C PRO A 15 7.57 21.63 -30.96
N ARG A 16 6.32 21.41 -30.56
CA ARG A 16 5.79 20.04 -30.39
C ARG A 16 5.82 19.36 -31.76
N ALA A 17 6.80 18.48 -31.97
CA ALA A 17 6.79 17.57 -33.11
C ALA A 17 5.42 16.89 -33.19
N ASP A 18 4.86 16.83 -34.40
CA ASP A 18 3.54 16.29 -34.73
C ASP A 18 3.35 14.86 -34.20
N ARG A 19 3.01 14.75 -32.92
CA ARG A 19 2.54 13.50 -32.32
C ARG A 19 1.04 13.43 -32.60
N PRO A 20 0.55 12.31 -33.13
CA PRO A 20 -0.88 12.15 -33.35
C PRO A 20 -1.60 12.37 -32.00
N PRO A 21 -2.66 13.19 -31.97
CA PRO A 21 -3.37 13.48 -30.74
C PRO A 21 -3.89 12.17 -30.14
N VAL A 22 -3.60 11.96 -28.86
CA VAL A 22 -4.12 10.82 -28.12
C VAL A 22 -5.63 10.99 -28.01
N ASP A 23 -6.38 10.12 -28.68
CA ASP A 23 -7.84 10.11 -28.63
C ASP A 23 -8.32 9.54 -27.29
N VAL A 24 -8.40 10.42 -26.30
CA VAL A 24 -8.89 10.14 -24.94
C VAL A 24 -10.33 9.61 -24.99
N ALA A 25 -11.14 10.07 -25.94
CA ALA A 25 -12.53 9.64 -26.09
C ALA A 25 -12.62 8.19 -26.58
N ALA A 26 -11.79 7.79 -27.54
CA ALA A 26 -11.68 6.40 -27.99
C ALA A 26 -11.20 5.47 -26.86
N GLY A 27 -10.23 5.92 -26.05
CA GLY A 27 -9.78 5.21 -24.85
C GLY A 27 -10.92 4.98 -23.85
N ALA A 28 -11.64 6.04 -23.49
CA ALA A 28 -12.79 5.97 -22.58
C ALA A 28 -13.94 5.12 -23.12
N ALA A 29 -14.19 5.16 -24.44
CA ALA A 29 -15.19 4.32 -25.10
C ALA A 29 -14.81 2.83 -25.07
N ARG A 30 -13.53 2.48 -25.28
CA ARG A 30 -13.02 1.11 -25.17
C ARG A 30 -13.18 0.56 -23.74
N GLY A 31 -12.84 1.37 -22.73
CA GLY A 31 -13.03 1.02 -21.32
C GLY A 31 -14.49 0.74 -20.97
N ARG A 32 -15.41 1.62 -21.38
CA ARG A 32 -16.85 1.44 -21.17
C ARG A 32 -17.41 0.18 -21.83
N ARG A 33 -16.95 -0.18 -23.04
CA ARG A 33 -17.37 -1.42 -23.73
C ARG A 33 -16.88 -2.67 -23.00
N ALA A 34 -15.64 -2.68 -22.50
CA ALA A 34 -15.11 -3.80 -21.72
C ALA A 34 -15.91 -4.02 -20.42
N LEU A 35 -16.26 -2.93 -19.72
CA LEU A 35 -17.11 -2.99 -18.52
C LEU A 35 -18.52 -3.52 -18.82
N ARG A 36 -19.14 -3.08 -19.92
CA ARG A 36 -20.47 -3.58 -20.32
C ARG A 36 -20.45 -5.06 -20.68
N ARG A 37 -19.43 -5.54 -21.41
CA ARG A 37 -19.27 -6.98 -21.72
C ARG A 37 -19.13 -7.84 -20.47
N ARG A 38 -18.40 -7.35 -19.46
CA ARG A 38 -18.26 -8.04 -18.17
C ARG A 38 -19.57 -8.11 -17.38
N ARG A 39 -20.40 -7.07 -17.44
CA ARG A 39 -21.74 -7.08 -16.81
C ARG A 39 -22.72 -8.01 -17.51
N ALA A 40 -22.64 -8.12 -18.85
CA ALA A 40 -23.49 -9.02 -19.61
C ALA A 40 -23.19 -10.51 -19.35
N LEU A 41 -21.92 -10.87 -19.08
CA LEU A 41 -21.53 -12.26 -18.79
C LEU A 41 -21.79 -12.69 -17.35
N GLY A 42 -22.09 -11.75 -16.43
CA GLY A 42 -22.37 -12.06 -15.01
C GLY A 42 -23.86 -12.14 -14.64
N GLY A 43 -24.78 -11.94 -15.58
CA GLY A 43 -26.21 -11.78 -15.31
C GLY A 43 -27.10 -13.00 -15.60
N ALA A 44 -26.56 -14.12 -16.09
CA ALA A 44 -27.36 -15.23 -16.63
C ALA A 44 -27.34 -16.52 -15.78
N GLY A 45 -27.26 -16.42 -14.45
CA GLY A 45 -27.15 -17.62 -13.61
C GLY A 45 -27.71 -17.47 -12.21
N LEU A 46 -29.01 -17.21 -12.08
CA LEU A 46 -29.75 -17.38 -10.81
C LEU A 46 -31.22 -17.73 -11.12
N ALA A 47 -31.45 -18.92 -11.65
CA ALA A 47 -32.73 -19.61 -11.58
C ALA A 47 -32.51 -21.13 -11.71
N ALA A 48 -33.14 -21.90 -10.81
CA ALA A 48 -33.12 -23.36 -10.65
C ALA A 48 -31.85 -23.94 -9.97
N VAL A 49 -31.99 -24.47 -8.75
CA VAL A 49 -32.47 -25.84 -8.44
C VAL A 49 -32.73 -25.94 -6.94
N MET A 50 -33.96 -26.28 -6.58
CA MET A 50 -34.32 -26.85 -5.28
C MET A 50 -34.10 -28.36 -5.29
N ALA A 51 -33.81 -28.91 -4.12
CA ALA A 51 -33.90 -30.31 -3.70
C ALA A 51 -32.78 -31.28 -4.14
N ALA A 52 -31.93 -31.66 -3.19
CA ALA A 52 -31.69 -33.06 -2.81
C ALA A 52 -30.82 -33.12 -1.55
N SER A 53 -31.43 -33.53 -0.43
CA SER A 53 -30.76 -33.92 0.80
C SER A 53 -30.15 -35.31 0.60
N GLY A 54 -28.82 -35.42 0.72
CA GLY A 54 -28.11 -36.69 0.67
C GLY A 54 -26.95 -36.66 1.66
N ALA A 55 -27.00 -37.56 2.64
CA ALA A 55 -26.00 -37.71 3.70
C ALA A 55 -24.61 -37.99 3.10
N VAL A 56 -23.64 -37.13 3.43
CA VAL A 56 -22.21 -37.40 3.17
C VAL A 56 -21.55 -37.72 4.50
N VAL A 57 -21.07 -38.96 4.62
CA VAL A 57 -20.19 -39.42 5.69
C VAL A 57 -18.91 -38.59 5.64
N ALA A 58 -18.65 -37.83 6.70
CA ALA A 58 -17.43 -37.05 6.85
C ALA A 58 -16.26 -38.00 7.17
N VAL A 59 -15.50 -38.39 6.14
CA VAL A 59 -14.13 -38.87 6.32
C VAL A 59 -13.28 -37.65 6.68
N GLN A 60 -12.99 -37.47 7.96
CA GLN A 60 -12.01 -36.49 8.44
C GLN A 60 -10.62 -36.92 7.97
N SER A 61 -10.22 -36.46 6.78
CA SER A 61 -8.80 -36.34 6.45
C SER A 61 -8.19 -35.36 7.45
N ARG A 62 -7.35 -35.88 8.35
CA ARG A 62 -6.44 -35.06 9.16
C ARG A 62 -5.44 -34.42 8.20
N ASP A 63 -5.82 -33.30 7.60
CA ASP A 63 -4.88 -32.35 7.03
C ASP A 63 -4.12 -31.76 8.22
N THR A 64 -2.95 -32.34 8.49
CA THR A 64 -1.98 -31.78 9.41
C THR A 64 -1.60 -30.41 8.88
N ALA A 65 -2.23 -29.36 9.42
CA ALA A 65 -1.84 -27.99 9.12
C ALA A 65 -0.33 -27.88 9.35
N PRO A 66 0.46 -27.40 8.37
CA PRO A 66 1.89 -27.26 8.55
C PRO A 66 2.15 -26.39 9.79
N PRO A 67 3.16 -26.72 10.62
CA PRO A 67 3.44 -25.97 11.82
C PRO A 67 3.63 -24.50 11.48
N PRO A 68 3.09 -23.56 12.30
CA PRO A 68 3.29 -22.14 12.08
C PRO A 68 4.78 -21.86 12.04
N VAL A 69 5.25 -21.30 10.93
CA VAL A 69 6.63 -20.83 10.80
C VAL A 69 6.78 -19.64 11.72
N THR A 70 7.37 -19.85 12.90
CA THR A 70 7.75 -18.77 13.81
C THR A 70 8.89 -17.99 13.17
N LEU A 71 8.58 -16.81 12.63
CA LEU A 71 9.61 -15.88 12.15
C LEU A 71 10.43 -15.42 13.37
N ALA A 72 11.67 -15.87 13.47
CA ALA A 72 12.56 -15.55 14.59
C ALA A 72 13.02 -14.09 14.53
N GLY A 73 12.80 -13.34 15.61
CA GLY A 73 13.37 -12.01 15.82
C GLY A 73 12.31 -10.96 16.18
N SER A 74 12.64 -10.09 17.14
CA SER A 74 11.85 -8.95 17.65
C SER A 74 11.54 -7.86 16.60
N ALA A 75 11.67 -8.17 15.32
CA ALA A 75 11.35 -7.30 14.20
C ALA A 75 9.82 -7.22 14.02
N SER A 76 9.32 -6.03 13.68
CA SER A 76 7.91 -5.83 13.37
C SER A 76 7.50 -6.78 12.25
N ASN A 77 6.52 -7.65 12.49
CA ASN A 77 5.92 -8.49 11.45
C ASN A 77 4.80 -7.68 10.78
N PRO A 78 4.97 -7.17 9.55
CA PRO A 78 3.96 -6.34 8.89
C PRO A 78 2.75 -7.12 8.40
N LEU A 79 2.75 -8.44 8.56
CA LEU A 79 1.54 -9.24 8.42
C LEU A 79 0.62 -9.12 9.64
N MET A 80 1.00 -8.35 10.66
CA MET A 80 0.22 -8.18 11.87
C MET A 80 -0.22 -6.73 12.01
N GLN A 81 -1.50 -6.46 11.85
CA GLN A 81 -2.08 -5.16 12.18
C GLN A 81 -1.84 -4.82 13.65
N ARG A 82 -1.14 -3.71 13.90
CA ARG A 82 -0.79 -3.23 15.25
C ARG A 82 -1.64 -2.07 15.75
N ALA A 83 -2.22 -1.29 14.84
CA ALA A 83 -3.17 -0.25 15.20
C ALA A 83 -4.48 -0.37 14.42
N SER A 84 -5.56 0.11 15.02
CA SER A 84 -6.84 0.26 14.35
C SER A 84 -7.67 1.34 15.02
N PHE A 85 -8.49 2.03 14.24
CA PHE A 85 -9.56 2.86 14.78
C PHE A 85 -10.63 1.96 15.41
N GLY A 86 -11.04 2.23 16.65
CA GLY A 86 -12.20 1.59 17.27
C GLY A 86 -13.50 2.35 16.98
N TRP A 87 -13.40 3.66 16.80
CA TRP A 87 -14.50 4.53 16.40
C TRP A 87 -14.02 5.57 15.37
N LEU A 88 -14.90 5.89 14.43
CA LEU A 88 -14.73 6.98 13.47
C LEU A 88 -16.05 7.77 13.38
N PRO A 89 -16.01 9.07 13.06
CA PRO A 89 -17.21 9.85 12.83
C PRO A 89 -18.08 9.25 11.70
N PRO A 90 -19.41 9.44 11.71
CA PRO A 90 -20.28 8.98 10.62
C PRO A 90 -19.80 9.48 9.26
N GLY A 91 -19.84 8.60 8.25
CA GLY A 91 -19.35 8.90 6.90
C GLY A 91 -17.86 8.66 6.69
N TYR A 92 -17.10 8.36 7.75
CA TYR A 92 -15.69 8.00 7.66
C TYR A 92 -15.50 6.49 7.68
N ARG A 93 -14.54 6.00 6.90
CA ARG A 93 -14.12 4.59 6.90
C ARG A 93 -12.62 4.46 6.68
N VAL A 94 -12.04 3.40 7.22
CA VAL A 94 -10.62 3.09 7.04
C VAL A 94 -10.38 2.68 5.60
N THR A 95 -9.56 3.44 4.88
CA THR A 95 -9.31 3.23 3.45
C THR A 95 -7.90 2.79 3.10
N SER A 96 -6.96 2.93 4.03
CA SER A 96 -5.62 2.40 3.88
C SER A 96 -5.08 1.93 5.21
N ARG A 97 -4.29 0.88 5.16
CA ARG A 97 -3.45 0.40 6.25
C ARG A 97 -2.07 0.16 5.69
N GLU A 98 -1.07 0.72 6.32
CA GLU A 98 0.30 0.62 5.91
C GLU A 98 1.14 0.32 7.13
N GLU A 99 1.78 -0.84 7.15
CA GLU A 99 2.88 -1.05 8.08
C GLU A 99 4.16 -0.84 7.30
N GLN A 100 5.02 0.04 7.79
CA GLN A 100 6.30 0.36 7.19
C GLN A 100 7.39 0.09 8.21
N HIS A 101 8.33 -0.78 7.85
CA HIS A 101 9.64 -0.79 8.49
C HIS A 101 10.43 0.37 7.90
N ALA A 102 10.48 1.49 8.63
CA ALA A 102 11.20 2.68 8.21
C ALA A 102 12.67 2.33 7.93
N TYR A 103 13.29 3.06 7.00
CA TYR A 103 14.71 2.91 6.63
C TYR A 103 15.67 3.01 7.83
N HIS A 104 15.22 3.56 8.96
CA HIS A 104 15.98 3.67 10.21
C HIS A 104 15.77 2.52 11.19
N GLY A 105 15.18 1.39 10.77
CA GLY A 105 15.02 0.18 11.59
C GLY A 105 13.83 0.22 12.55
N PHE A 106 12.90 1.15 12.33
CA PHE A 106 11.76 1.36 13.20
C PHE A 106 10.45 1.00 12.50
N GLY A 107 9.61 0.21 13.16
CA GLY A 107 8.26 -0.09 12.67
C GLY A 107 7.33 1.10 12.92
N GLN A 108 6.65 1.57 11.89
CA GLN A 108 5.50 2.46 12.00
C GLN A 108 4.29 1.77 11.38
N PHE A 109 3.15 1.89 12.03
CA PHE A 109 1.88 1.47 11.46
C PHE A 109 1.03 2.72 11.23
N VAL A 110 0.47 2.84 10.03
CA VAL A 110 -0.38 3.94 9.59
C VAL A 110 -1.74 3.38 9.18
N ALA A 111 -2.82 3.85 9.81
CA ALA A 111 -4.17 3.68 9.32
C ALA A 111 -4.71 5.02 8.82
N VAL A 112 -5.27 5.01 7.63
CA VAL A 112 -5.88 6.18 7.00
C VAL A 112 -7.37 5.96 6.88
N ALA A 113 -8.16 6.95 7.24
CA ALA A 113 -9.59 6.98 7.00
C ALA A 113 -9.97 8.20 6.14
N ASP A 114 -10.91 7.97 5.23
CA ASP A 114 -11.48 9.02 4.38
C ASP A 114 -12.92 9.28 4.76
N GLY A 115 -13.31 10.55 4.61
CA GLY A 115 -14.66 11.03 4.73
C GLY A 115 -15.26 11.49 3.39
N PRO A 116 -16.29 12.35 3.43
CA PRO A 116 -16.94 12.91 2.24
C PRO A 116 -16.00 13.76 1.38
N VAL A 117 -15.07 14.47 2.01
CA VAL A 117 -14.05 15.28 1.32
C VAL A 117 -12.79 14.43 1.13
N ARG A 118 -12.22 14.52 -0.08
CA ARG A 118 -11.02 13.75 -0.43
C ARG A 118 -9.77 14.55 -0.18
N PHE A 119 -8.88 13.99 0.63
CA PHE A 119 -7.55 14.51 0.88
C PHE A 119 -6.50 13.55 0.30
N GLU A 120 -5.40 14.11 -0.21
CA GLU A 120 -4.29 13.33 -0.79
C GLU A 120 -3.75 12.30 0.22
N TYR A 121 -3.48 12.77 1.45
CA TYR A 121 -2.96 11.95 2.56
C TYR A 121 -4.05 11.34 3.45
N GLY A 122 -5.32 11.47 3.06
CA GLY A 122 -6.48 11.06 3.84
C GLY A 122 -6.96 12.11 4.84
N ALA A 123 -8.21 11.94 5.28
CA ALA A 123 -8.88 12.89 6.15
C ALA A 123 -8.45 12.73 7.62
N ILE A 124 -8.22 11.49 8.04
CA ILE A 124 -7.79 11.12 9.39
C ILE A 124 -6.69 10.06 9.27
N THR A 125 -5.53 10.33 9.87
CA THR A 125 -4.38 9.44 9.84
C THR A 125 -3.93 9.11 11.26
N LEU A 126 -3.89 7.82 11.58
CA LEU A 126 -3.41 7.29 12.86
C LEU A 126 -2.07 6.58 12.62
N THR A 127 -1.02 7.09 13.23
CA THR A 127 0.31 6.48 13.23
C THR A 127 0.65 5.94 14.62
N ALA A 128 1.01 4.66 14.70
CA ALA A 128 1.57 4.06 15.92
C ALA A 128 3.07 3.86 15.73
N ASP A 129 3.86 4.47 16.61
CA ASP A 129 5.31 4.45 16.63
C ASP A 129 5.82 3.50 17.73
N PHE A 130 6.56 2.47 17.30
CA PHE A 130 7.11 1.42 18.15
C PHE A 130 8.62 1.61 18.43
N THR A 131 9.18 2.79 18.16
CA THR A 131 10.62 3.12 18.34
C THR A 131 11.05 3.15 19.81
N GLY A 132 10.11 3.28 20.75
CA GLY A 132 10.45 3.63 22.12
C GLY A 132 10.91 5.09 22.27
N ARG A 133 10.67 5.95 21.27
CA ARG A 133 11.02 7.37 21.30
C ARG A 133 9.76 8.22 21.12
N GLU A 134 9.76 9.36 21.78
CA GLU A 134 8.76 10.39 21.54
C GLU A 134 8.98 10.98 20.13
N PRO A 135 7.96 11.06 19.27
CA PRO A 135 8.09 11.66 17.95
C PRO A 135 8.57 13.11 18.06
N GLU A 136 9.47 13.52 17.17
CA GLU A 136 9.97 14.89 17.13
C GLU A 136 8.86 15.86 16.71
N LEU A 137 8.85 17.06 17.29
CA LEU A 137 7.91 18.10 16.89
C LEU A 137 8.32 18.63 15.53
N ALA A 138 7.35 18.86 14.65
CA ALA A 138 7.63 19.49 13.37
C ALA A 138 8.12 20.92 13.60
N THR A 139 9.09 21.34 12.78
CA THR A 139 9.41 22.75 12.60
C THR A 139 8.34 23.36 11.69
N SER A 140 7.74 24.47 12.10
CA SER A 140 6.80 25.20 11.23
C SER A 140 7.54 25.81 10.02
N PRO A 141 6.82 26.21 8.95
CA PRO A 141 7.44 26.75 7.73
C PRO A 141 8.32 27.98 7.94
N ASP A 142 8.11 28.71 9.03
CA ASP A 142 8.89 29.86 9.49
C ASP A 142 10.17 29.46 10.27
N GLY A 143 10.48 28.17 10.37
CA GLY A 143 11.66 27.67 11.07
C GLY A 143 11.49 27.57 12.59
N VAL A 144 10.31 27.86 13.13
CA VAL A 144 10.06 27.79 14.58
C VAL A 144 9.71 26.35 14.98
N LEU A 145 10.37 25.83 16.02
CA LEU A 145 9.99 24.53 16.57
C LEU A 145 8.60 24.65 17.20
N GLU A 146 7.67 23.78 16.80
CA GLU A 146 6.33 23.77 17.41
C GLU A 146 6.41 23.51 18.92
N ARG A 147 5.49 24.12 19.67
CA ARG A 147 5.41 23.95 21.13
C ARG A 147 4.39 22.88 21.48
N ARG A 148 4.66 22.12 22.53
CA ARG A 148 3.69 21.17 23.11
C ARG A 148 2.59 21.96 23.82
N HIS A 149 1.33 21.73 23.45
CA HIS A 149 0.19 22.28 24.17
C HIS A 149 -0.41 21.20 25.05
N ARG A 150 -0.50 21.44 26.35
CA ARG A 150 -1.02 20.45 27.32
C ARG A 150 -2.47 20.10 27.00
N THR A 151 -2.83 18.84 27.23
CA THR A 151 -4.20 18.32 27.09
C THR A 151 -4.42 17.25 28.16
N SER A 152 -5.67 16.84 28.37
CA SER A 152 -5.98 15.74 29.28
C SER A 152 -5.35 14.44 28.76
N PRO A 153 -4.95 13.51 29.65
CA PRO A 153 -4.48 12.19 29.25
C PRO A 153 -5.46 11.46 28.32
N VAL A 154 -4.94 10.67 27.38
CA VAL A 154 -5.74 9.76 26.53
C VAL A 154 -5.63 8.36 27.14
N ASN A 155 -6.76 7.78 27.56
CA ASN A 155 -6.80 6.48 28.23
C ASN A 155 -5.82 6.38 29.43
N GLY A 156 -5.68 7.47 30.20
CA GLY A 156 -4.77 7.55 31.35
C GLY A 156 -3.30 7.78 31.00
N HIS A 157 -2.94 7.84 29.72
CA HIS A 157 -1.58 8.09 29.28
C HIS A 157 -1.32 9.54 28.91
N ARG A 158 -0.07 9.99 29.08
CA ARG A 158 0.36 11.35 28.76
C ARG A 158 0.03 11.69 27.31
N ALA A 159 -0.60 12.84 27.11
CA ALA A 159 -0.94 13.37 25.80
C ALA A 159 -0.63 14.87 25.71
N TYR A 160 -0.47 15.37 24.48
CA TYR A 160 -0.37 16.79 24.17
C TYR A 160 -0.77 17.05 22.72
N TRP A 161 -1.17 18.28 22.41
CA TRP A 161 -1.33 18.72 21.03
C TRP A 161 0.01 19.23 20.50
N ALA A 162 0.46 18.67 19.38
CA ALA A 162 1.54 19.25 18.59
C ALA A 162 0.97 20.40 17.74
N ILE A 163 -0.23 20.21 17.20
CA ILE A 163 -1.00 21.23 16.47
C ILE A 163 -2.43 21.24 17.04
N PRO A 164 -2.79 22.21 17.91
CA PRO A 164 -4.10 22.23 18.54
C PRO A 164 -5.21 22.65 17.56
N PRO A 165 -6.45 22.17 17.76
CA PRO A 165 -7.63 22.63 17.02
C PRO A 165 -7.76 24.14 16.99
N GLY A 166 -8.17 24.69 15.84
CA GLY A 166 -8.47 26.12 15.67
C GLY A 166 -7.26 27.05 15.53
N ARG A 167 -6.02 26.55 15.67
CA ARG A 167 -4.80 27.38 15.51
C ARG A 167 -4.41 27.62 14.06
N TYR A 168 -4.62 26.62 13.20
CA TYR A 168 -4.38 26.70 11.75
C TYR A 168 -5.58 26.08 11.02
N ASP A 169 -5.69 26.38 9.72
CA ASP A 169 -6.61 25.67 8.85
C ASP A 169 -6.14 24.20 8.69
N PRO A 170 -6.95 23.20 9.09
CA PRO A 170 -6.62 21.78 8.97
C PRO A 170 -6.22 21.34 7.56
N GLU A 171 -6.72 22.03 6.52
CA GLU A 171 -6.37 21.73 5.12
C GLU A 171 -4.92 22.12 4.79
N SER A 172 -4.40 23.15 5.45
CA SER A 172 -3.00 23.59 5.33
C SER A 172 -2.06 22.85 6.28
N ARG A 173 -2.56 22.53 7.48
CA ARG A 173 -1.81 21.86 8.55
C ARG A 173 -2.77 21.04 9.41
N PRO A 174 -2.68 19.70 9.41
CA PRO A 174 -3.62 18.87 10.15
C PRO A 174 -3.54 19.15 11.64
N VAL A 175 -4.69 19.05 12.33
CA VAL A 175 -4.72 18.98 13.79
C VAL A 175 -3.98 17.73 14.21
N GLU A 176 -3.09 17.84 15.19
CA GLU A 176 -2.19 16.75 15.56
C GLU A 176 -2.18 16.53 17.08
N LEU A 177 -2.76 15.39 17.48
CA LEU A 177 -2.74 14.87 18.84
C LEU A 177 -1.68 13.78 18.97
N ARG A 178 -0.84 13.87 20.01
CA ARG A 178 0.14 12.83 20.33
C ARG A 178 -0.12 12.30 21.74
N TRP A 179 -0.05 10.99 21.91
CA TRP A 179 -0.16 10.36 23.22
C TRP A 179 0.69 9.11 23.33
N GLU A 180 1.18 8.86 24.53
CA GLU A 180 1.85 7.61 24.87
C GLU A 180 0.77 6.51 24.98
N TYR A 181 1.01 5.29 24.51
CA TYR A 181 0.04 4.18 24.63
C TYR A 181 0.61 2.95 25.33
N ALA A 182 1.92 2.90 25.47
CA ALA A 182 2.68 1.99 26.32
C ALA A 182 3.96 2.72 26.72
N PRO A 183 4.70 2.29 27.76
CA PRO A 183 5.93 2.95 28.17
C PRO A 183 6.85 3.21 26.97
N ARG A 184 7.11 4.49 26.70
CA ARG A 184 7.93 5.01 25.59
C ARG A 184 7.39 4.79 24.17
N ASN A 185 6.20 4.21 23.98
CA ASN A 185 5.60 4.03 22.67
C ASN A 185 4.48 5.06 22.46
N TRP A 186 4.47 5.68 21.27
CA TRP A 186 3.67 6.87 21.01
C TRP A 186 2.78 6.72 19.79
N ALA A 187 1.57 7.24 19.88
CA ALA A 187 0.68 7.38 18.75
C ALA A 187 0.53 8.85 18.37
N VAL A 188 0.34 9.06 17.08
CA VAL A 188 0.09 10.35 16.45
C VAL A 188 -1.23 10.24 15.69
N LEU A 189 -2.16 11.13 15.97
CA LEU A 189 -3.43 11.26 15.24
C LEU A 189 -3.44 12.61 14.54
N GLN A 190 -3.48 12.58 13.22
CA GLN A 190 -3.58 13.73 12.36
C GLN A 190 -4.98 13.81 11.75
N VAL A 191 -5.60 14.99 11.79
CA VAL A 191 -6.92 15.25 11.23
C VAL A 191 -6.85 16.46 10.30
N SER A 192 -7.00 16.21 9.01
CA SER A 192 -6.93 17.23 7.94
C SER A 192 -8.32 17.77 7.58
N ASP A 193 -9.39 17.02 7.87
CA ASP A 193 -10.75 17.46 7.58
C ASP A 193 -11.29 18.37 8.70
N LYS A 194 -11.45 19.65 8.37
CA LYS A 194 -11.94 20.67 9.31
C LYS A 194 -13.29 20.36 9.94
N THR A 195 -14.14 19.55 9.30
CA THR A 195 -15.47 19.20 9.81
C THR A 195 -15.44 18.28 11.03
N VAL A 196 -14.30 17.61 11.28
CA VAL A 196 -14.09 16.67 12.40
C VAL A 196 -12.81 16.96 13.19
N ALA A 197 -12.19 18.11 12.94
CA ALA A 197 -10.92 18.52 13.54
C ALA A 197 -11.08 19.21 14.93
N ASP A 198 -12.27 19.16 15.54
CA ASP A 198 -12.49 19.71 16.88
C ASP A 198 -11.89 18.82 17.98
N ALA A 199 -11.56 19.43 19.12
CA ALA A 199 -10.85 18.74 20.21
C ALA A 199 -11.59 17.51 20.75
N ALA A 200 -12.93 17.56 20.81
CA ALA A 200 -13.73 16.48 21.36
C ALA A 200 -13.75 15.28 20.40
N THR A 201 -13.94 15.53 19.11
CA THR A 201 -13.91 14.50 18.08
C THR A 201 -12.54 13.83 17.98
N VAL A 202 -11.46 14.62 17.88
CA VAL A 202 -10.09 14.07 17.79
C VAL A 202 -9.75 13.23 19.02
N ARG A 203 -10.13 13.70 20.22
CA ARG A 203 -9.92 12.92 21.46
C ARG A 203 -10.71 11.62 21.46
N ARG A 204 -11.99 11.63 21.06
CA ARG A 204 -12.82 10.42 20.97
C ARG A 204 -12.23 9.37 20.02
N ILE A 205 -11.68 9.81 18.88
CA ILE A 205 -10.98 8.90 17.94
C ILE A 205 -9.77 8.28 18.64
N ALA A 206 -8.92 9.09 19.27
CA ALA A 206 -7.71 8.63 19.96
C ALA A 206 -8.02 7.66 21.11
N GLU A 207 -9.03 7.95 21.94
CA GLU A 207 -9.45 7.09 23.06
C GLU A 207 -9.99 5.75 22.57
N SER A 208 -10.66 5.71 21.42
CA SER A 208 -11.17 4.48 20.82
C SER A 208 -10.12 3.64 20.10
N ALA A 209 -8.93 4.20 19.83
CA ALA A 209 -7.91 3.51 19.04
C ALA A 209 -7.40 2.26 19.78
N THR A 210 -7.33 1.14 19.08
CA THR A 210 -6.65 -0.06 19.58
C THR A 210 -5.23 -0.06 19.07
N LEU A 211 -4.25 0.06 19.98
CA LEU A 211 -2.81 0.18 19.69
C LEU A 211 -1.99 -1.01 20.23
N THR A 212 -2.67 -1.98 20.84
CA THR A 212 -2.08 -3.18 21.45
C THR A 212 -2.75 -4.44 20.90
N GLY A 213 -1.97 -5.52 20.78
CA GLY A 213 -2.46 -6.81 20.30
C GLY A 213 -2.35 -6.97 18.78
N PRO A 214 -1.32 -7.66 18.28
CA PRO A 214 -1.14 -7.86 16.85
C PRO A 214 -2.29 -8.74 16.31
N ARG A 215 -3.03 -8.24 15.31
CA ARG A 215 -4.06 -9.01 14.60
C ARG A 215 -3.53 -9.41 13.22
N PRO A 216 -3.59 -10.69 12.82
CA PRO A 216 -3.16 -11.08 11.48
C PRO A 216 -3.94 -10.31 10.40
N THR A 217 -3.22 -9.69 9.47
CA THR A 217 -3.77 -8.96 8.33
C THR A 217 -4.21 -9.96 7.26
N LYS A 218 -5.47 -9.86 6.83
CA LYS A 218 -5.99 -10.63 5.70
C LYS A 218 -5.45 -10.08 4.39
N LEU A 219 -4.90 -10.93 3.54
CA LEU A 219 -4.30 -10.57 2.26
C LEU A 219 -4.98 -11.26 1.07
N PRO A 220 -5.05 -10.58 -0.10
CA PRO A 220 -5.69 -11.11 -1.31
C PRO A 220 -4.84 -12.13 -2.06
N VAL A 221 -3.73 -12.59 -1.50
CA VAL A 221 -2.76 -13.46 -2.17
C VAL A 221 -2.30 -14.60 -1.25
N ARG A 222 -1.98 -15.73 -1.86
CA ARG A 222 -1.20 -16.82 -1.26
C ARG A 222 0.00 -17.10 -2.16
N ILE A 223 1.17 -17.24 -1.56
CA ILE A 223 2.45 -17.48 -2.24
C ILE A 223 3.00 -18.79 -1.73
N SER A 224 3.10 -19.78 -2.60
CA SER A 224 3.59 -21.12 -2.25
C SER A 224 5.04 -21.32 -2.67
N GLY A 225 5.85 -21.96 -1.82
CA GLY A 225 7.19 -22.36 -2.25
C GLY A 225 8.13 -21.16 -2.51
N LEU A 226 8.09 -20.13 -1.66
CA LEU A 226 9.12 -19.08 -1.73
C LEU A 226 10.52 -19.71 -1.58
N PRO A 227 11.54 -19.23 -2.32
CA PRO A 227 12.95 -19.52 -2.04
C PRO A 227 13.25 -19.30 -0.56
N THR A 228 14.10 -20.14 0.04
CA THR A 228 14.41 -20.10 1.49
C THR A 228 14.92 -18.72 1.92
N GLU A 229 15.71 -18.08 1.07
CA GLU A 229 16.26 -16.74 1.24
C GLU A 229 15.18 -15.66 1.37
N LEU A 230 14.01 -15.87 0.72
CA LEU A 230 12.86 -14.96 0.81
C LEU A 230 11.92 -15.31 1.96
N ARG A 231 11.91 -16.56 2.43
CA ARG A 231 11.11 -16.95 3.59
C ARG A 231 11.62 -16.32 4.88
N THR A 232 12.94 -16.12 4.96
CA THR A 232 13.59 -15.50 6.12
C THR A 232 13.73 -13.99 5.99
N ALA A 233 13.52 -13.44 4.79
CA ALA A 233 13.52 -12.00 4.56
C ALA A 233 12.33 -11.36 5.29
N PRO A 234 12.56 -10.36 6.17
CA PRO A 234 11.45 -9.62 6.74
C PRO A 234 10.66 -8.97 5.62
N VAL A 235 9.34 -9.15 5.68
CA VAL A 235 8.44 -8.27 4.94
C VAL A 235 8.65 -6.87 5.53
N ARG A 236 8.87 -5.86 4.69
CA ARG A 236 9.10 -4.47 5.13
C ARG A 236 7.84 -3.65 5.15
N GLN A 237 6.99 -3.88 4.16
CA GLN A 237 5.84 -3.05 3.94
C GLN A 237 4.67 -3.92 3.56
N VAL A 238 3.54 -3.68 4.21
CA VAL A 238 2.24 -4.15 3.76
C VAL A 238 1.35 -2.94 3.67
N LYS A 239 1.05 -2.50 2.44
CA LYS A 239 0.05 -1.46 2.20
C LYS A 239 -1.19 -2.12 1.65
N LEU A 240 -2.31 -2.03 2.35
CA LEU A 240 -3.62 -2.45 1.87
C LEU A 240 -4.50 -1.20 1.75
N THR A 241 -4.97 -0.91 0.55
CA THR A 241 -5.99 0.13 0.34
C THR A 241 -7.31 -0.47 -0.12
N ASP A 242 -8.42 0.03 0.43
CA ASP A 242 -9.77 -0.29 -0.02
C ASP A 242 -10.25 0.68 -1.12
N ARG A 243 -9.52 1.78 -1.36
CA ARG A 243 -9.79 2.73 -2.44
C ARG A 243 -9.67 1.95 -3.73
N ALA A 244 -10.63 2.07 -4.65
CA ALA A 244 -10.43 1.52 -5.98
C ALA A 244 -9.28 2.27 -6.68
N PRO A 245 -8.23 1.58 -7.16
CA PRO A 245 -8.04 0.13 -7.12
C PRO A 245 -7.59 -0.40 -5.75
N VAL A 246 -8.31 -1.41 -5.22
CA VAL A 246 -7.87 -2.12 -4.01
C VAL A 246 -6.47 -2.60 -4.28
N ALA A 247 -5.49 -2.08 -3.54
CA ALA A 247 -4.09 -2.37 -3.80
C ALA A 247 -3.42 -3.00 -2.59
N PHE A 248 -2.55 -3.97 -2.86
CA PHE A 248 -1.68 -4.59 -1.89
C PHE A 248 -0.25 -4.47 -2.36
N SER A 249 0.65 -3.90 -1.55
CA SER A 249 2.10 -3.96 -1.79
C SER A 249 2.80 -4.77 -0.70
N MET A 250 3.76 -5.60 -1.11
CA MET A 250 4.64 -6.36 -0.22
C MET A 250 6.08 -6.25 -0.69
N GLY A 251 6.93 -5.68 0.17
CA GLY A 251 8.38 -5.62 -0.04
C GLY A 251 9.10 -6.68 0.79
N PHE A 252 9.89 -7.54 0.17
CA PHE A 252 10.86 -8.40 0.89
C PHE A 252 12.21 -7.71 0.94
N SER A 253 12.90 -7.76 2.08
CA SER A 253 14.27 -7.27 2.17
C SER A 253 15.31 -8.26 2.65
N GLY A 254 16.39 -8.37 1.89
CA GLY A 254 17.74 -8.59 2.42
C GLY A 254 18.49 -7.25 2.52
N PRO A 255 19.76 -7.22 2.97
CA PRO A 255 20.58 -6.00 2.94
C PRO A 255 20.63 -5.35 1.55
N ASP A 256 20.37 -6.11 0.48
CA ASP A 256 20.37 -5.63 -0.90
C ASP A 256 19.09 -5.93 -1.71
N ALA A 257 18.25 -6.88 -1.28
CA ALA A 257 17.08 -7.31 -2.07
C ALA A 257 15.83 -6.48 -1.86
N ALA A 258 15.19 -6.02 -2.94
CA ALA A 258 13.85 -5.44 -2.90
C ALA A 258 12.96 -6.15 -3.95
N ILE A 259 12.22 -7.16 -3.50
CA ILE A 259 11.13 -7.73 -4.31
C ILE A 259 9.86 -7.02 -3.89
N ASN A 260 9.23 -6.32 -4.82
CA ASN A 260 7.93 -5.71 -4.62
C ASN A 260 6.87 -6.53 -5.34
N LEU A 261 5.91 -7.06 -4.60
CA LEU A 261 4.66 -7.57 -5.12
C LEU A 261 3.61 -6.48 -4.97
N TRP A 262 3.01 -6.06 -6.08
CA TRP A 262 1.88 -5.13 -6.08
C TRP A 262 0.69 -5.79 -6.77
N THR A 263 -0.49 -5.72 -6.15
CA THR A 263 -1.74 -6.17 -6.79
C THR A 263 -2.75 -5.04 -6.77
N ALA A 264 -3.54 -4.83 -7.83
CA ALA A 264 -4.51 -3.74 -7.87
C ALA A 264 -5.76 -4.02 -8.71
N ARG A 265 -6.92 -3.54 -8.23
CA ARG A 265 -8.22 -3.69 -8.89
C ARG A 265 -8.61 -2.50 -9.78
N SER A 266 -7.84 -2.17 -10.83
CA SER A 266 -8.16 -1.19 -11.91
C SER A 266 -6.94 -1.12 -12.85
N PRO A 267 -7.04 -0.69 -14.14
CA PRO A 267 -5.90 -0.81 -15.03
C PRO A 267 -4.77 0.03 -14.48
N SER A 268 -3.67 -0.62 -14.19
CA SER A 268 -2.45 -0.03 -13.62
C SER A 268 -1.77 1.06 -14.46
N GLN A 269 -2.41 1.47 -15.56
CA GLN A 269 -2.06 2.64 -16.37
C GLN A 269 -1.83 3.90 -15.51
N TYR A 270 -2.50 4.03 -14.35
CA TYR A 270 -2.33 5.19 -13.47
C TYR A 270 -0.98 5.28 -12.77
N LEU A 271 -0.35 4.16 -12.39
CA LEU A 271 0.95 4.19 -11.72
C LEU A 271 2.12 4.20 -12.70
N SER A 272 1.96 3.59 -13.88
CA SER A 272 3.03 3.65 -14.89
C SER A 272 3.21 5.03 -15.49
N MET A 273 2.15 5.85 -15.51
CA MET A 273 2.26 7.25 -15.88
C MET A 273 3.21 8.02 -14.95
N VAL A 274 3.24 7.66 -13.66
CA VAL A 274 4.11 8.35 -12.68
C VAL A 274 5.58 8.01 -12.92
N GLU A 275 5.92 6.75 -13.23
CA GLU A 275 7.31 6.34 -13.45
C GLU A 275 7.84 6.62 -14.87
N THR A 276 7.02 6.39 -15.90
CA THR A 276 7.49 6.41 -17.31
C THR A 276 6.86 7.53 -18.14
N GLY A 277 5.88 8.26 -17.59
CA GLY A 277 5.09 9.22 -18.36
C GLY A 277 4.26 8.60 -19.49
N GLN A 278 4.23 7.27 -19.61
CA GLN A 278 3.57 6.53 -20.68
C GLN A 278 2.72 5.39 -20.11
N PRO A 279 1.58 5.07 -20.75
CA PRO A 279 0.79 3.90 -20.38
C PRO A 279 1.58 2.62 -20.70
N ILE A 280 1.66 1.70 -19.73
CA ILE A 280 2.19 0.35 -20.01
C ILE A 280 1.28 -0.35 -21.02
N VAL A 281 1.85 -0.69 -22.17
CA VAL A 281 1.21 -1.51 -23.20
C VAL A 281 1.69 -2.95 -23.03
N PRO A 282 0.79 -3.94 -22.90
CA PRO A 282 1.19 -5.34 -22.85
C PRO A 282 2.07 -5.70 -24.07
N ASN A 283 3.23 -6.32 -23.82
CA ASN A 283 4.17 -6.74 -24.86
C ASN A 283 4.30 -8.27 -24.97
N THR A 284 3.62 -9.02 -24.10
CA THR A 284 3.65 -10.49 -24.10
C THR A 284 2.38 -11.07 -23.48
N ARG A 285 2.34 -12.39 -23.33
CA ARG A 285 1.27 -13.12 -22.63
C ARG A 285 1.84 -14.16 -21.68
N ILE A 286 1.23 -14.31 -20.51
CA ILE A 286 1.57 -15.33 -19.52
C ILE A 286 0.30 -16.11 -19.14
N GLY A 287 0.28 -17.40 -19.46
CA GLY A 287 -0.91 -18.24 -19.23
C GLY A 287 -2.15 -17.69 -19.95
N GLY A 288 -1.97 -17.20 -21.19
CA GLY A 288 -3.04 -16.62 -22.01
C GLY A 288 -3.45 -15.18 -21.64
N ARG A 289 -3.02 -14.66 -20.49
CA ARG A 289 -3.32 -13.30 -20.02
C ARG A 289 -2.36 -12.27 -20.64
N PRO A 290 -2.82 -11.06 -20.99
CA PRO A 290 -1.92 -9.97 -21.36
C PRO A 290 -0.90 -9.73 -20.25
N ALA A 291 0.34 -9.47 -20.64
CA ALA A 291 1.43 -9.20 -19.71
C ALA A 291 2.39 -8.17 -20.31
N TYR A 292 3.13 -7.49 -19.43
CA TYR A 292 4.23 -6.62 -19.79
C TYR A 292 5.48 -7.07 -19.05
N VAL A 293 6.56 -7.34 -19.78
CA VAL A 293 7.86 -7.67 -19.23
C VAL A 293 8.85 -6.61 -19.65
N ARG A 294 9.53 -6.01 -18.68
CA ARG A 294 10.69 -5.14 -18.90
C ARG A 294 11.90 -5.82 -18.30
N HIS A 295 12.80 -6.27 -19.15
CA HIS A 295 14.11 -6.73 -18.73
C HIS A 295 14.92 -5.53 -18.25
N ALA A 296 15.79 -5.78 -17.27
CA ALA A 296 16.79 -4.88 -16.71
C ALA A 296 17.23 -3.72 -17.65
N VAL A 297 16.55 -2.58 -17.60
CA VAL A 297 17.00 -1.31 -18.23
C VAL A 297 17.55 -0.41 -17.12
N PRO A 298 18.69 0.28 -17.33
CA PRO A 298 19.13 1.33 -16.42
C PRO A 298 17.97 2.27 -16.09
N ASP A 299 17.84 2.64 -14.82
CA ASP A 299 16.80 3.60 -14.45
C ASP A 299 17.15 4.96 -15.07
N PRO A 300 16.29 5.54 -15.93
CA PRO A 300 16.57 6.85 -16.53
C PRO A 300 16.76 7.95 -15.48
N MET A 301 16.17 7.81 -14.29
CA MET A 301 16.43 8.72 -13.18
C MET A 301 17.82 8.53 -12.57
N ALA A 302 18.34 7.30 -12.52
CA ALA A 302 19.72 7.07 -12.07
C ALA A 302 20.73 7.69 -13.04
N GLU A 303 20.43 7.71 -14.34
CA GLU A 303 21.26 8.42 -15.34
C GLU A 303 21.15 9.94 -15.20
N ARG A 304 19.96 10.48 -14.92
CA ARG A 304 19.74 11.93 -14.78
C ARG A 304 20.22 12.49 -13.45
N HIS A 305 20.31 11.66 -12.42
CA HIS A 305 20.64 12.05 -11.05
C HIS A 305 21.67 11.11 -10.39
N PRO A 306 22.90 11.03 -10.93
CA PRO A 306 23.94 10.18 -10.35
C PRO A 306 24.29 10.56 -8.90
N GLU A 307 24.07 11.81 -8.50
CA GLU A 307 24.28 12.35 -7.15
C GLU A 307 23.35 11.74 -6.10
N LEU A 308 22.20 11.21 -6.51
CA LEU A 308 21.25 10.55 -5.60
C LEU A 308 21.70 9.11 -5.27
N GLY A 309 22.76 8.64 -5.92
CA GLY A 309 23.36 7.33 -5.75
C GLY A 309 22.49 6.19 -6.29
N PRO A 310 23.09 5.01 -6.57
CA PRO A 310 22.39 3.85 -7.14
C PRO A 310 21.30 3.24 -6.24
N GLY A 311 21.03 3.83 -5.05
CA GLY A 311 20.11 3.32 -4.06
C GLY A 311 18.79 4.09 -3.89
N ARG A 312 18.73 5.40 -4.20
CA ARG A 312 17.52 6.20 -3.92
C ARG A 312 16.41 6.07 -4.96
N PHE A 313 16.76 5.95 -6.24
CA PHE A 313 15.76 5.92 -7.33
C PHE A 313 15.74 4.62 -8.13
N GLY A 314 16.34 3.55 -7.59
CA GLY A 314 16.30 2.24 -8.24
C GLY A 314 17.50 2.05 -9.17
N GLY A 315 18.32 1.07 -8.84
CA GLY A 315 19.17 0.46 -9.85
C GLY A 315 18.32 -0.22 -10.93
N THR A 316 18.99 -0.75 -11.93
CA THR A 316 18.39 -1.58 -12.97
C THR A 316 17.41 -2.59 -12.35
N ARG A 317 16.17 -2.63 -12.85
CA ARG A 317 15.10 -3.50 -12.33
C ARG A 317 14.50 -4.33 -13.44
N GLU A 318 14.27 -5.60 -13.15
CA GLU A 318 13.36 -6.42 -13.94
C GLU A 318 11.94 -6.20 -13.42
N VAL A 319 10.99 -6.00 -14.33
CA VAL A 319 9.59 -5.76 -13.98
C VAL A 319 8.70 -6.68 -14.80
N LEU A 320 7.77 -7.35 -14.11
CA LEU A 320 6.75 -8.19 -14.69
C LEU A 320 5.37 -7.68 -14.26
N TRP A 321 4.49 -7.42 -15.23
CA TRP A 321 3.08 -7.15 -15.01
C TRP A 321 2.24 -8.23 -15.68
N VAL A 322 1.24 -8.75 -14.98
CA VAL A 322 0.22 -9.64 -15.54
C VAL A 322 -1.15 -9.07 -15.25
N PHE A 323 -1.92 -8.81 -16.31
CA PHE A 323 -3.16 -8.06 -16.22
C PHE A 323 -4.36 -8.98 -16.01
N GLY A 324 -5.31 -8.55 -15.17
CA GLY A 324 -6.61 -9.20 -14.98
C GLY A 324 -6.58 -10.60 -14.36
N VAL A 325 -5.61 -10.90 -13.51
CA VAL A 325 -5.52 -12.10 -12.68
C VAL A 325 -6.58 -12.05 -11.59
N ASP A 326 -7.68 -12.78 -11.79
CA ASP A 326 -8.79 -12.90 -10.83
C ASP A 326 -9.34 -11.57 -10.32
N GLY A 327 -9.36 -10.58 -11.23
CA GLY A 327 -9.83 -9.21 -10.94
C GLY A 327 -8.75 -8.23 -10.49
N PHE A 328 -7.48 -8.66 -10.40
CA PHE A 328 -6.32 -7.83 -10.08
C PHE A 328 -5.31 -7.79 -11.23
N ASP A 329 -4.60 -6.69 -11.37
CA ASP A 329 -3.31 -6.67 -12.06
C ASP A 329 -2.23 -7.05 -11.04
N VAL A 330 -1.30 -7.93 -11.41
CA VAL A 330 -0.18 -8.37 -10.56
C VAL A 330 1.11 -7.80 -11.13
N GLN A 331 1.80 -6.98 -10.36
CA GLN A 331 3.13 -6.46 -10.68
C GLN A 331 4.15 -7.10 -9.74
N LEU A 332 5.24 -7.58 -10.31
CA LEU A 332 6.45 -7.99 -9.62
C LEU A 332 7.61 -7.15 -10.12
N SER A 333 8.44 -6.66 -9.21
CA SER A 333 9.70 -6.03 -9.59
C SER A 333 10.82 -6.50 -8.68
N VAL A 334 12.02 -6.64 -9.24
CA VAL A 334 13.23 -6.99 -8.49
C VAL A 334 14.40 -6.19 -9.05
N ALA A 335 15.30 -5.72 -8.19
CA ALA A 335 16.54 -5.11 -8.67
C ALA A 335 17.45 -6.18 -9.28
N THR A 336 18.17 -5.83 -10.35
CA THR A 336 18.98 -6.77 -11.14
C THR A 336 20.01 -7.50 -10.29
N LYS A 337 20.61 -6.80 -9.31
CA LYS A 337 21.57 -7.40 -8.36
C LYS A 337 20.97 -8.55 -7.53
N ASP A 338 19.65 -8.58 -7.37
CA ASP A 338 18.93 -9.56 -6.54
C ASP A 338 18.23 -10.64 -7.35
N LEU A 339 18.32 -10.60 -8.69
CA LEU A 339 17.73 -11.62 -9.55
C LEU A 339 18.25 -13.03 -9.22
N GLY A 340 19.48 -13.13 -8.69
CA GLY A 340 20.07 -14.38 -8.21
C GLY A 340 19.17 -15.12 -7.20
N VAL A 341 18.52 -14.39 -6.29
CA VAL A 341 17.63 -14.95 -5.25
C VAL A 341 16.38 -15.60 -5.86
N LEU A 342 15.95 -15.13 -7.03
CA LEU A 342 14.79 -15.66 -7.74
C LEU A 342 15.14 -16.75 -8.75
N ARG A 343 16.43 -16.99 -9.05
CA ARG A 343 16.82 -18.05 -10.00
C ARG A 343 16.29 -19.43 -9.61
N PRO A 344 16.34 -19.88 -8.34
CA PRO A 344 15.83 -21.20 -7.95
C PRO A 344 14.34 -21.40 -8.22
N CYS A 345 13.55 -20.32 -8.23
CA CYS A 345 12.13 -20.41 -8.57
C CYS A 345 11.82 -20.15 -10.05
N GLY A 346 12.79 -19.77 -10.89
CA GLY A 346 12.60 -19.43 -12.30
C GLY A 346 12.42 -17.93 -12.58
N GLY A 347 13.07 -17.07 -11.79
CA GLY A 347 12.98 -15.61 -11.92
C GLY A 347 11.61 -15.05 -11.50
N LEU A 348 11.28 -13.84 -11.98
CA LEU A 348 9.99 -13.19 -11.72
C LEU A 348 8.80 -14.02 -12.23
N LEU A 349 8.93 -14.64 -13.40
CA LEU A 349 7.88 -15.50 -13.97
C LEU A 349 7.63 -16.73 -13.09
N GLY A 350 8.70 -17.33 -12.60
CA GLY A 350 8.65 -18.46 -11.67
C GLY A 350 8.00 -18.11 -10.34
N LEU A 351 8.31 -16.93 -9.79
CA LEU A 351 7.63 -16.38 -8.62
C LEU A 351 6.15 -16.10 -8.90
N TYR A 352 5.81 -15.48 -10.03
CA TYR A 352 4.42 -15.22 -10.42
C TYR A 352 3.57 -16.49 -10.45
N ARG A 353 4.11 -17.59 -11.00
CA ARG A 353 3.41 -18.89 -11.05
C ARG A 353 3.11 -19.49 -9.66
N ARG A 354 3.81 -19.02 -8.64
CA ARG A 354 3.62 -19.42 -7.23
C ARG A 354 2.64 -18.53 -6.48
N ILE A 355 2.17 -17.44 -7.10
CA ILE A 355 1.20 -16.52 -6.51
C ILE A 355 -0.20 -16.91 -6.96
N LYS A 356 -1.05 -17.20 -5.98
CA LYS A 356 -2.49 -17.39 -6.14
C LYS A 356 -3.21 -16.15 -5.63
N VAL A 357 -3.88 -15.43 -6.54
CA VAL A 357 -4.77 -14.33 -6.18
C VAL A 357 -6.11 -14.91 -5.71
N LEU A 358 -6.61 -14.46 -4.56
CA LEU A 358 -7.80 -15.00 -3.90
C LEU A 358 -9.09 -14.29 -4.32
N GLY A 359 -8.99 -13.36 -5.26
CA GLY A 359 -10.09 -12.56 -5.77
C GLY A 359 -10.44 -11.36 -4.88
N PRO A 360 -11.39 -10.52 -5.35
CA PRO A 360 -11.64 -9.20 -4.77
C PRO A 360 -12.50 -9.23 -3.51
N ASP A 361 -12.97 -10.41 -3.10
CA ASP A 361 -13.83 -10.62 -1.94
C ASP A 361 -12.97 -10.77 -0.68
N PRO A 362 -13.00 -9.79 0.26
CA PRO A 362 -12.20 -9.85 1.48
C PRO A 362 -12.54 -11.02 2.40
N ALA A 363 -13.72 -11.64 2.25
CA ALA A 363 -14.07 -12.83 3.01
C ALA A 363 -13.20 -14.04 2.63
N LYS A 364 -12.64 -14.06 1.41
CA LYS A 364 -11.78 -15.15 0.89
C LYS A 364 -10.29 -14.92 1.16
N TRP A 365 -9.91 -13.77 1.71
CA TRP A 365 -8.52 -13.42 1.95
C TRP A 365 -7.92 -14.23 3.11
N THR A 366 -6.62 -14.46 3.04
CA THR A 366 -5.88 -15.33 3.99
C THR A 366 -5.06 -14.50 4.98
N THR A 367 -4.96 -14.97 6.22
CA THR A 367 -4.00 -14.45 7.22
C THR A 367 -2.65 -15.18 7.17
N ALA A 368 -2.57 -16.26 6.38
CA ALA A 368 -1.35 -17.02 6.10
C ALA A 368 -1.04 -16.89 4.60
N PRO A 369 -0.39 -15.80 4.16
CA PRO A 369 -0.07 -15.57 2.76
C PRO A 369 1.06 -16.46 2.25
N PHE A 370 1.82 -17.12 3.14
CA PHE A 370 2.96 -17.96 2.77
C PHE A 370 2.67 -19.42 3.12
N GLY A 371 3.02 -20.35 2.21
CA GLY A 371 2.84 -21.78 2.42
C GLY A 371 3.73 -22.67 1.57
#